data_AF-A0A432T4H3-F1
#
_entry.id   AF-A0A432T4H3-F1
#
_cell.length_a   1.000
_cell.length_b   1.000
_cell.length_c   1.000
_cell.angle_alpha   90.00
_cell.angle_beta   90.00
_cell.angle_gamma   90.00
#
_symmetry.space_group_name_H-M   'P 1'
#
loop_
_entity.id
_entity.type
_entity.pdbx_description
1 polymer ?
#
loop_
_entity_poly.entity_id
_entity_poly.type
_entity_poly.pdbx_seq_one_letter_code
_entity_poly.pdbx_strand_id
1 'polypeptide(L)'
;LSSFTRMRYCYKDHRLDFRQKGAPTPEVRAKGMKPWFECEGRKEIDLKIVFGHWSTLGLYQDAHVLALDTGCLWGGKLTAARLDTPEPKIVQVDCPGAMKPGED
;
A
#
# COMPACT_ATOMS: atom_id res chain seq x y z
N LEU A 1 3.68 -15.06 8.94
CA LEU A 1 3.90 -13.78 9.65
C LEU A 1 4.38 -12.68 8.70
N SER A 2 5.54 -12.82 8.03
CA SER A 2 6.04 -11.80 7.09
C SER A 2 5.07 -11.43 5.95
N SER A 3 4.24 -12.37 5.50
CA SER A 3 3.18 -12.11 4.50
C SER A 3 2.11 -11.13 4.99
N PHE A 4 1.83 -11.05 6.30
CA PHE A 4 0.82 -10.14 6.85
C PHE A 4 1.39 -8.77 7.19
N THR A 5 2.68 -8.68 7.49
CA THR A 5 3.30 -7.46 8.04
C THR A 5 4.29 -6.79 7.10
N ARG A 6 4.70 -7.44 6.01
CA ARG A 6 5.77 -6.95 5.12
C ARG A 6 5.46 -7.01 3.63
N MET A 7 4.30 -7.57 3.27
CA MET A 7 3.92 -7.79 1.87
C MET A 7 3.68 -6.46 1.14
N ARG A 8 4.28 -6.36 -0.05
CA ARG A 8 4.07 -5.24 -0.99
C ARG A 8 3.85 -5.79 -2.38
N TYR A 9 4.85 -6.48 -2.90
CA TYR A 9 4.87 -6.97 -4.27
C TYR A 9 4.76 -8.49 -4.32
N CYS A 10 4.21 -8.98 -5.43
CA CYS A 10 4.35 -10.37 -5.85
C CYS A 10 4.84 -10.44 -7.30
N TYR A 11 5.40 -11.60 -7.64
CA TYR A 11 5.69 -12.00 -9.01
C TYR A 11 4.49 -12.72 -9.64
N LYS A 12 4.53 -12.92 -10.96
CA LYS A 12 3.51 -13.69 -11.70
C LYS A 12 3.35 -15.13 -11.21
N ASP A 13 4.40 -15.71 -10.64
CA ASP A 13 4.39 -17.05 -10.05
C ASP A 13 3.88 -17.08 -8.59
N HIS A 14 3.24 -16.00 -8.14
CA HIS A 14 2.68 -15.79 -6.80
C HIS A 14 3.70 -15.73 -5.66
N ARG A 15 5.01 -15.74 -5.95
CA ARG A 15 6.03 -15.50 -4.91
C ARG A 15 5.98 -14.04 -4.45
N LEU A 16 6.14 -13.84 -3.15
CA LEU A 16 6.24 -12.51 -2.55
C LEU A 16 7.64 -11.94 -2.72
N ASP A 17 7.73 -10.65 -3.03
CA ASP A 17 8.97 -9.89 -2.91
C ASP A 17 8.96 -9.05 -1.62
N PHE A 18 10.01 -9.20 -0.82
CA PHE A 18 10.20 -8.50 0.44
C PHE A 18 11.33 -7.45 0.39
N ARG A 19 11.96 -7.26 -0.78
CA ARG A 19 13.15 -6.39 -0.95
C ARG A 19 12.76 -5.05 -1.53
N GLN A 20 11.83 -5.02 -2.48
CA GLN A 20 11.32 -3.80 -3.09
C GLN A 20 10.40 -3.07 -2.11
N LYS A 21 10.84 -1.89 -1.68
CA LYS A 21 10.11 -1.02 -0.74
C LYS A 21 9.52 0.22 -1.41
N GLY A 22 9.88 0.52 -2.66
CA GLY A 22 9.49 1.73 -3.40
C GLY A 22 8.11 1.68 -4.03
N ALA A 23 7.75 2.77 -4.72
CA ALA A 23 6.50 2.92 -5.48
C ALA A 23 6.47 1.98 -6.70
N PRO A 24 5.27 1.60 -7.21
CA PRO A 24 5.13 0.68 -8.34
C PRO A 24 5.41 1.37 -9.69
N THR A 25 6.67 1.70 -9.95
CA THR A 25 7.12 2.36 -11.19
C THR A 25 7.13 1.41 -12.40
N PRO A 26 7.18 1.94 -13.64
CA PRO A 26 7.34 1.12 -14.85
C PRO A 26 8.55 0.19 -14.79
N GLU A 27 9.67 0.62 -14.20
CA GLU A 27 10.90 -0.18 -14.07
C GLU A 27 10.72 -1.34 -13.10
N VAL A 28 9.98 -1.13 -12.00
CA VAL A 28 9.62 -2.20 -11.05
C VAL A 28 8.73 -3.23 -11.75
N ARG A 29 7.74 -2.76 -12.52
CA ARG A 29 6.83 -3.61 -13.28
C ARG A 29 7.54 -4.40 -14.39
N ALA A 30 8.52 -3.79 -15.06
CA ALA A 30 9.34 -4.45 -16.07
C ALA A 30 10.16 -5.62 -15.50
N LYS A 31 10.49 -5.59 -14.21
CA LYS A 31 11.13 -6.71 -13.48
C LYS A 31 10.14 -7.80 -13.05
N GLY A 32 8.87 -7.71 -13.47
CA GLY A 32 7.83 -8.70 -13.19
C GLY A 32 7.18 -8.57 -11.81
N MET A 33 7.47 -7.49 -11.07
CA MET A 33 6.87 -7.22 -9.76
C MET A 33 5.58 -6.41 -9.92
N LYS A 34 4.48 -6.89 -9.35
CA LYS A 34 3.19 -6.17 -9.27
C LYS A 34 2.80 -5.98 -7.81
N PRO A 35 2.09 -4.89 -7.45
CA PRO A 35 1.42 -4.81 -6.15
C PRO A 35 0.57 -6.06 -5.90
N TRP A 36 0.56 -6.56 -4.67
CA TRP A 36 -0.12 -7.81 -4.32
C TRP A 36 -1.59 -7.83 -4.74
N PHE A 37 -2.26 -6.67 -4.73
CA PHE A 37 -3.67 -6.54 -5.08
C PHE A 37 -3.95 -6.59 -6.58
N GLU A 38 -2.93 -6.42 -7.43
CA GLU A 38 -3.02 -6.53 -8.90
C GLU A 38 -2.61 -7.93 -9.41
N CYS A 39 -2.31 -8.86 -8.50
CA CYS A 39 -1.86 -10.20 -8.89
C CYS A 39 -3.02 -11.04 -9.43
N GLU A 40 -2.79 -11.62 -10.61
CA GLU A 40 -3.72 -12.56 -11.24
C GLU A 40 -3.96 -13.78 -10.35
N GLY A 41 -5.15 -14.36 -10.39
CA GLY A 41 -5.51 -15.52 -9.56
C GLY A 41 -5.65 -15.21 -8.07
N ARG A 42 -5.60 -13.93 -7.65
CA ARG A 42 -5.98 -13.53 -6.30
C ARG A 42 -7.41 -14.00 -6.03
N LYS A 43 -7.61 -14.63 -4.88
CA LYS A 43 -8.94 -15.03 -4.41
C LYS A 43 -9.85 -13.81 -4.34
N GLU A 44 -11.04 -13.93 -4.91
CA GLU A 44 -12.07 -12.90 -4.80
C GLU A 44 -12.48 -12.71 -3.34
N ILE A 45 -12.61 -11.44 -2.95
CA ILE A 45 -12.97 -11.01 -1.61
C ILE A 45 -14.04 -9.94 -1.78
N ASP A 46 -15.24 -10.21 -1.29
CA ASP A 46 -16.40 -9.30 -1.40
C ASP A 46 -16.19 -8.00 -0.60
N LEU A 47 -15.36 -8.07 0.45
CA LEU A 47 -15.02 -6.94 1.29
C LEU A 47 -13.92 -6.07 0.69
N LYS A 48 -14.03 -4.76 0.89
CA LYS A 48 -12.95 -3.81 0.59
C LYS A 48 -11.80 -3.99 1.60
N ILE A 49 -10.59 -4.21 1.10
CA ILE A 49 -9.39 -4.37 1.93
C ILE A 49 -8.79 -3.00 2.22
N VAL A 50 -8.80 -2.61 3.50
CA VAL A 50 -8.14 -1.39 3.99
C VAL A 50 -6.80 -1.78 4.62
N PHE A 51 -5.71 -1.15 4.18
CA PHE A 51 -4.37 -1.50 4.69
C PHE A 51 -3.42 -0.29 4.77
N GLY A 52 -2.28 -0.51 5.44
CA GLY A 52 -1.20 0.45 5.58
C GLY A 52 0.17 -0.18 5.31
N HIS A 53 1.20 0.18 6.09
CA HIS A 53 2.59 -0.34 6.01
C HIS A 53 3.40 0.06 4.76
N TRP A 54 2.74 0.36 3.63
CA TRP A 54 3.38 0.67 2.37
C TRP A 54 3.30 2.15 2.01
N SER A 55 3.97 2.99 2.80
CA SER A 55 4.00 4.46 2.62
C SER A 55 4.38 4.96 1.23
N THR A 56 5.27 4.25 0.52
CA THR A 56 5.70 4.62 -0.84
C THR A 56 4.65 4.38 -1.91
N LEU A 57 3.59 3.62 -1.62
CA LEU A 57 2.41 3.53 -2.47
C LEU A 57 1.58 4.83 -2.37
N GLY A 58 1.55 5.44 -1.19
CA GLY A 58 0.70 6.59 -0.88
C GLY A 58 -0.77 6.22 -0.75
N LEU A 59 -1.64 7.23 -0.87
CA LEU A 59 -3.08 7.01 -0.89
C LEU A 59 -3.45 6.31 -2.21
N TYR A 60 -4.02 5.12 -2.10
CA TYR A 60 -4.50 4.34 -3.24
C TYR A 60 -5.94 3.90 -2.98
N GLN A 61 -6.79 3.99 -3.98
CA GLN A 61 -8.18 3.56 -3.88
C GLN A 61 -8.65 2.97 -5.21
N ASP A 62 -9.19 1.76 -5.14
CA ASP A 62 -10.01 1.16 -6.19
C ASP A 62 -11.32 0.60 -5.59
N ALA A 63 -12.01 -0.26 -6.34
CA ALA A 63 -13.23 -0.91 -5.89
C ALA A 63 -13.02 -1.89 -4.70
N HIS A 64 -11.85 -2.52 -4.60
CA HIS A 64 -11.57 -3.61 -3.67
C HIS A 64 -10.49 -3.28 -2.62
N VAL A 65 -9.76 -2.18 -2.76
CA VAL A 65 -8.58 -1.84 -1.96
C VAL A 65 -8.57 -0.35 -1.62
N LEU A 66 -8.15 -0.05 -0.38
CA LEU A 66 -7.88 1.29 0.12
C LEU A 66 -6.57 1.27 0.92
N ALA A 67 -5.53 1.95 0.43
CA ALA A 67 -4.28 2.15 1.14
C ALA A 67 -4.30 3.48 1.88
N LEU A 68 -4.10 3.46 3.21
CA LEU A 68 -4.11 4.67 4.05
C LEU A 68 -2.70 5.14 4.44
N ASP A 69 -1.69 4.29 4.26
CA ASP A 69 -0.32 4.66 4.62
C ASP A 69 0.24 5.68 3.63
N THR A 70 0.24 6.92 4.10
CA THR A 70 0.69 8.12 3.38
C THR A 70 1.93 8.70 4.01
N GLY A 71 2.65 7.89 4.81
CA GLY A 71 3.99 8.21 5.26
C GLY A 71 4.09 9.35 6.26
N CYS A 72 3.14 9.49 7.21
CA CYS A 72 3.20 10.52 8.26
C CYS A 72 4.56 10.58 8.98
N LEU A 73 5.15 9.41 9.29
CA LEU A 73 6.47 9.30 9.92
C LEU A 73 7.58 10.02 9.13
N TRP A 74 7.46 10.04 7.81
CA TRP A 74 8.46 10.56 6.86
C TRP A 74 8.18 12.00 6.41
N GLY A 75 7.22 12.69 7.03
CA GLY A 75 6.81 14.04 6.63
C GLY A 75 5.73 14.07 5.54
N GLY A 76 5.08 12.93 5.29
CA GLY A 76 3.89 12.86 4.45
C GLY A 76 2.63 13.31 5.21
N LYS A 77 1.55 12.55 5.09
CA LYS A 77 0.27 12.85 5.76
C LYS A 77 -0.13 11.73 6.71
N LEU A 78 -0.90 12.07 7.74
CA LEU A 78 -1.72 11.10 8.48
C LEU A 78 -3.09 11.06 7.81
N THR A 79 -3.51 9.87 7.38
CA THR A 79 -4.76 9.68 6.64
C THR A 79 -5.75 8.86 7.46
N ALA A 80 -6.99 9.35 7.52
CA ALA A 80 -8.14 8.64 8.08
C ALA A 80 -9.21 8.46 7.00
N ALA A 81 -9.94 7.35 7.07
CA ALA A 81 -11.08 7.07 6.19
C ALA A 81 -12.34 6.79 7.01
N ARG A 82 -13.42 7.47 6.66
CA ARG A 82 -14.77 7.20 7.16
C ARG A 82 -15.41 6.11 6.30
N LEU A 83 -15.75 4.96 6.89
CA LEU A 83 -16.18 3.74 6.19
C LEU A 83 -17.67 3.41 6.32
N ASP A 84 -18.42 4.14 7.15
CA ASP A 84 -19.88 3.99 7.35
C ASP A 84 -20.70 4.69 6.24
N THR A 85 -20.09 4.95 5.09
CA THR A 85 -20.72 5.55 3.90
C THR A 85 -20.41 4.70 2.67
N PRO A 86 -21.28 4.69 1.63
CA PRO A 86 -21.06 3.90 0.41
C PRO A 86 -19.70 4.15 -0.24
N GLU A 87 -19.27 5.42 -0.26
CA GLU A 87 -17.94 5.82 -0.68
C GLU A 87 -17.12 6.28 0.54
N PRO A 88 -15.87 5.78 0.72
CA PRO A 88 -15.02 6.24 1.80
C PRO A 88 -14.73 7.74 1.71
N LYS A 89 -14.95 8.48 2.80
CA LYS A 89 -14.50 9.88 2.90
C LYS A 89 -13.11 9.93 3.50
N ILE A 90 -12.17 10.54 2.79
CA ILE A 90 -10.77 10.64 3.21
C ILE A 90 -10.51 11.99 3.87
N VAL A 91 -9.85 11.97 5.03
CA VAL A 91 -9.33 13.14 5.72
C VAL A 91 -7.83 12.96 5.87
N GLN A 92 -7.06 14.00 5.54
CA GLN A 92 -5.61 13.98 5.68
C GLN A 92 -5.12 15.24 6.38
N VAL A 93 -4.14 15.07 7.26
CA VAL A 93 -3.42 16.18 7.88
C VAL A 93 -1.94 16.06 7.58
N ASP A 94 -1.28 17.19 7.34
CA ASP A 94 0.17 17.22 7.13
C ASP A 94 0.91 16.82 8.40
N CYS A 95 1.94 15.99 8.25
CA CYS A 95 2.82 15.61 9.35
C CYS A 95 4.18 16.29 9.20
N PRO A 96 4.78 16.79 10.28
CA PRO A 96 6.12 17.38 10.24
C PRO A 96 7.21 16.35 9.89
N GLY A 97 6.90 15.05 10.02
CA GLY A 97 7.88 13.97 9.94
C GLY A 97 8.70 13.86 11.21
N ALA A 98 9.04 12.63 11.60
CA ALA A 98 9.91 12.36 12.74
C ALA A 98 11.17 11.59 12.35
N MET A 99 11.24 11.04 11.14
CA MET A 99 12.40 10.30 10.62
C MET A 99 12.58 10.57 9.12
N LYS A 100 13.78 10.28 8.59
CA LYS A 100 14.06 10.27 7.16
C LYS A 100 14.09 8.83 6.64
N PRO A 101 13.58 8.55 5.42
CA PRO A 101 13.64 7.22 4.84
C PRO A 101 15.09 6.70 4.73
N GLY A 102 15.37 5.52 5.30
CA GLY A 102 16.67 4.86 5.19
C GLY A 102 17.64 5.09 6.36
N GLU A 103 17.16 5.68 7.47
CA GLU A 103 17.90 5.78 8.74
C GLU A 103 17.60 4.61 9.71
N ASP A 104 16.98 3.54 9.20
CA ASP A 104 16.60 2.30 9.91
C ASP A 104 17.45 1.07 9.52
#